data_AF-A0A957G2X4-F1
#
_entry.id   AF-A0A957G2X4-F1
#
_cell.length_a   1.000
_cell.length_b   1.000
_cell.length_c   1.000
_cell.angle_alpha   90.00
_cell.angle_beta   90.00
_cell.angle_gamma   90.00
#
_symmetry.space_group_name_H-M   'P 1'
#
loop_
_entity.id
_entity.type
_entity.pdbx_description
1 polymer ?
#
loop_
_entity_poly.entity_id
_entity_poly.type
_entity_poly.pdbx_seq_one_letter_code
_entity_poly.pdbx_strand_id
1 'polypeptide(L)' 'GYGFIARGAGEDIFFHRSDFIGDPETLAEGSWLLYDVEETQKGLEASEIEPYQGDPSQLF' A
#
# COMPACT_ATOMS: atom_id res chain seq x y z
N GLY A 1 -13.77 -0.81 -1.79
CA GLY A 1 -13.04 -1.99 -2.32
C GLY A 1 -11.83 -2.20 -1.45
N TYR A 2 -11.22 -3.38 -1.44
CA TYR A 2 -10.10 -3.68 -0.54
C TYR A 2 -9.03 -4.50 -1.25
N GLY A 3 -7.84 -4.55 -0.66
CA GLY A 3 -6.73 -5.35 -1.16
C GLY A 3 -5.66 -5.56 -0.08
N PHE A 4 -4.52 -6.10 -0.52
CA PHE A 4 -3.37 -6.37 0.32
C PHE A 4 -2.10 -5.84 -0.36
N ILE A 5 -1.20 -5.26 0.44
CA ILE A 5 0.12 -4.84 0.00
C ILE A 5 1.12 -5.88 0.48
N ALA A 6 1.83 -6.50 -0.48
CA ALA A 6 2.89 -7.44 -0.18
C ALA A 6 4.09 -6.72 0.43
N ARG A 7 4.58 -7.22 1.57
CA ARG A 7 5.77 -6.69 2.25
C ARG A 7 6.88 -7.72 2.16
N GLY A 8 8.06 -7.32 1.69
CA GLY A 8 9.15 -8.25 1.33
C GLY A 8 9.46 -9.29 2.41
N ALA A 9 9.65 -8.85 3.67
CA ALA A 9 9.71 -9.75 4.82
C ALA A 9 8.59 -9.37 5.80
N GLY A 10 7.57 -10.22 5.91
CA GLY A 10 6.45 -10.01 6.82
C GLY A 10 5.14 -10.52 6.26
N GLU A 11 4.07 -10.30 7.02
CA GLU A 11 2.70 -10.55 6.55
C GLU A 11 2.26 -9.43 5.62
N ASP A 12 1.40 -9.75 4.66
CA ASP A 12 0.73 -8.75 3.83
C ASP A 12 -0.08 -7.80 4.71
N ILE A 13 -0.10 -6.52 4.33
CA ILE A 13 -0.88 -5.51 5.06
C ILE A 13 -2.19 -5.21 4.32
N PHE A 14 -3.29 -5.21 5.06
CA PHE A 14 -4.61 -4.89 4.53
C PHE A 14 -4.72 -3.40 4.22
N PHE A 15 -5.50 -3.05 3.19
CA PHE A 15 -5.93 -1.67 2.97
C PHE A 15 -7.34 -1.59 2.41
N HIS A 16 -8.01 -0.46 2.67
CA HIS A 16 -9.23 -0.10 1.97
C HIS A 16 -8.92 0.92 0.85
N ARG A 17 -9.61 0.79 -0.28
CA ARG A 17 -9.41 1.67 -1.47
C ARG A 17 -9.69 3.15 -1.17
N SER A 18 -10.39 3.47 -0.08
CA SER A 18 -10.63 4.85 0.34
C SER A 18 -9.39 5.56 0.86
N ASP A 19 -8.38 4.80 1.30
CA ASP A 19 -7.16 5.36 1.89
C ASP A 19 -6.16 5.77 0.81
N PHE A 20 -6.50 5.55 -0.46
CA PHE A 20 -5.71 5.99 -1.60
C PHE A 20 -5.87 7.48 -1.85
N ILE A 21 -4.73 8.19 -1.90
CA ILE A 21 -4.65 9.61 -2.18
C ILE A 21 -4.60 9.80 -3.70
N GLY A 22 -5.72 10.25 -4.27
CA GLY A 22 -5.84 10.55 -5.70
C GLY A 22 -6.82 9.62 -6.41
N ASP A 23 -6.53 9.26 -7.66
CA ASP A 23 -7.40 8.38 -8.45
C ASP A 23 -7.04 6.90 -8.21
N PRO A 24 -7.88 6.13 -7.49
CA PRO A 24 -7.57 4.75 -7.17
C PRO A 24 -7.65 3.82 -8.39
N GLU A 25 -8.14 4.27 -9.55
CA GLU A 25 -8.02 3.52 -10.81
C GLU A 25 -6.55 3.41 -11.26
N THR A 26 -5.65 4.23 -10.71
CA THR A 26 -4.20 4.14 -10.95
C THR A 26 -3.51 3.02 -10.15
N LEU A 27 -4.21 2.41 -9.18
CA LEU A 27 -3.70 1.24 -8.48
C LEU A 27 -3.68 0.03 -9.42
N ALA A 28 -2.48 -0.42 -9.74
CA ALA A 28 -2.24 -1.62 -10.54
C ALA A 28 -1.45 -2.65 -9.73
N GLU A 29 -1.68 -3.93 -10.02
CA GLU A 29 -0.89 -5.01 -9.44
C GLU A 29 0.59 -4.86 -9.84
N GLY A 30 1.49 -5.09 -8.87
CA GLY A 30 2.93 -4.92 -9.05
C GLY A 30 3.44 -3.48 -8.93
N SER A 31 2.56 -2.49 -8.76
CA SER A 31 2.97 -1.13 -8.43
C SER A 31 3.60 -1.07 -7.03
N TRP A 32 4.68 -0.28 -6.92
CA TRP A 32 5.26 0.08 -5.64
C TRP A 32 4.45 1.23 -5.03
N LEU A 33 4.23 1.16 -3.72
CA LEU A 33 3.39 2.11 -2.99
C LEU A 33 4.17 2.70 -1.81
N LEU A 34 3.85 3.94 -1.47
CA LEU A 34 4.14 4.53 -0.18
C LEU A 34 2.85 4.52 0.64
N TYR A 35 2.97 4.24 1.94
CA TYR A 35 1.85 4.15 2.87
C TYR A 35 2.34 4.24 4.31
N ASP A 36 1.46 4.68 5.20
CA ASP A 36 1.65 4.60 6.64
C ASP A 36 1.03 3.31 7.19
N VAL A 37 1.53 2.85 8.33
CA VAL A 37 1.04 1.64 9.01
C VAL A 37 0.37 2.02 10.32
N GLU A 38 -0.90 1.66 10.46
CA GLU A 38 -1.69 1.91 11.66
C GLU A 38 -2.11 0.61 12.34
N GLU A 39 -2.13 0.60 13.67
CA GLU A 39 -2.70 -0.49 14.45
C GLU A 39 -4.18 -0.22 14.72
N THR A 40 -5.04 -1.12 14.24
CA THR A 40 -6.49 -1.04 14.41
C THR A 40 -7.02 -2.20 15.24
N GLN A 41 -8.32 -2.18 15.54
CA GLN A 41 -9.00 -3.32 16.18
C GLN A 41 -8.95 -4.61 15.34
N LYS A 42 -8.63 -4.51 14.04
CA LYS A 42 -8.55 -5.64 13.09
C LYS A 42 -7.12 -6.05 12.76
N GLY A 43 -6.12 -5.45 13.42
CA GLY A 43 -4.71 -5.64 13.12
C GLY A 43 -4.12 -4.45 12.34
N LEU A 44 -2.98 -4.69 11.70
CA LEU A 44 -2.27 -3.67 10.92
C LEU A 44 -3.03 -3.32 9.63
N GLU A 45 -3.20 -2.03 9.38
CA GLU A 45 -3.83 -1.48 8.18
C GLU A 45 -2.92 -0.40 7.56
N ALA A 46 -2.88 -0.34 6.23
CA ALA A 46 -2.17 0.69 5.50
C ALA A 46 -3.08 1.90 5.26
N SER A 47 -2.59 3.09 5.57
CA SER A 47 -3.26 4.38 5.34
C SER A 47 -2.39 5.32 4.50
N GLU A 48 -2.96 6.46 4.09
CA GLU A 48 -2.28 7.49 3.28
C GLU A 48 -1.54 6.92 2.05
N ILE A 49 -2.23 6.08 1.26
CA ILE A 49 -1.61 5.29 0.20
C ILE A 49 -1.41 6.13 -1.05
N GLU A 50 -0.19 6.10 -1.60
CA GLU A 50 0.15 6.76 -2.85
C GLU A 50 1.10 5.92 -3.74
N PRO A 51 1.11 6.09 -5.06
CA PRO A 51 2.06 5.41 -5.94
C PRO A 51 3.49 5.87 -5.70
N TYR A 52 4.41 4.94 -5.55
CA TYR A 52 5.84 5.25 -5.56
C TYR A 52 6.30 5.50 -7.00
N GLN A 53 6.76 6.73 -7.27
CA GLN A 53 7.19 7.16 -8.61
C GLN A 53 8.70 7.01 -8.85
N GLY A 54 9.46 6.51 -7.87
CA GLY A 54 10.88 6.26 -8.00
C GLY A 54 11.19 4.97 -8.77
N ASP A 55 12.46 4.76 -9.08
CA ASP A 55 12.95 3.50 -9.65
C ASP A 55 13.15 2.47 -8.51
N PRO A 56 12.33 1.42 -8.42
CA PRO A 56 12.46 0.42 -7.36
C PRO A 56 13.78 -0.35 -7.41
N SER A 57 14.44 -0.40 -8.58
CA SER A 57 15.75 -1.05 -8.71
C SER A 57 16.86 -0.32 -7.95
N GLN A 58 16.62 0.92 -7.50
CA GLN A 58 17.55 1.70 -6.68
C GLN A 58 17.36 1.46 -5.17
N LEU A 59 16.37 0.67 -4.76
CA LEU A 59 16.11 0.35 -3.35
C LEU A 59 16.84 -0.92 -2.87
N PHE A 60 17.52 -1.63 -3.78
CA PHE A 60 18.19 -2.91 -3.54
C PHE A 60 19.64 -2.90 -4.02
#